data_AF-A0A1Z4RD62-F1
#
_entry.id   AF-A0A1Z4RD62-F1
#
_cell.length_a   1.000
_cell.length_b   1.000
_cell.length_c   1.000
_cell.angle_alpha   90.00
_cell.angle_beta   90.00
_cell.angle_gamma   90.00
#
_symmetry.space_group_name_H-M   'P 1'
#
loop_
_entity.id
_entity.type
_entity.pdbx_description
1 polymer ?
#
loop_
_entity_poly.entity_id
_entity_poly.type
_entity_poly.pdbx_seq_one_letter_code
_entity_poly.pdbx_strand_id
1 'polypeptide(L)'
;MSSSITDSTVKAAMEAIASESATTEEKIQMLIELAQGCQKQPKAPKDLRNAVSLYYQAYELCKDDYPLLKARTMAGMANALQAIPAGGTDLLLQAKAGYEEALPIMLSLATPQEVAEVQMNLGLVLQSLANHNLARISDSIKAYQEALRGFTWEEFPQEYAILHNNIAIAYLSMPLSSEKEYLRHGLAVQSFEAALKHIQLIEHPREYAMLQNNLVHIPFSYITIIFYLE
;
A
#
# COMPACT_ATOMS: atom_id res chain seq x y z
N MET A 1 -19.78 -13.50 -23.65
CA MET A 1 -19.63 -13.17 -25.08
C MET A 1 -18.66 -12.01 -25.20
N SER A 2 -17.61 -12.23 -25.97
CA SER A 2 -16.58 -11.31 -26.48
C SER A 2 -15.87 -10.37 -25.51
N SER A 3 -14.60 -10.69 -25.28
CA SER A 3 -13.49 -9.76 -25.09
C SER A 3 -13.49 -8.68 -26.19
N SER A 4 -14.35 -7.68 -26.06
CA SER A 4 -14.35 -6.55 -26.97
C SER A 4 -13.82 -5.34 -26.21
N ILE A 5 -12.64 -4.89 -26.64
CA ILE A 5 -12.09 -3.56 -26.37
C ILE A 5 -11.44 -3.42 -24.97
N THR A 6 -10.35 -4.15 -24.74
CA THR A 6 -9.16 -3.51 -24.15
C THR A 6 -8.84 -2.31 -25.05
N ASP A 7 -8.90 -1.11 -24.46
CA ASP A 7 -9.08 0.18 -25.10
C ASP A 7 -8.23 0.39 -26.36
N SER A 8 -8.83 0.96 -27.42
CA SER A 8 -8.08 1.42 -28.59
C SER A 8 -6.96 2.39 -28.20
N THR A 9 -7.09 3.12 -27.08
CA THR A 9 -6.07 4.02 -26.54
C THR A 9 -4.91 3.29 -25.88
N VAL A 10 -5.15 2.27 -25.06
CA VAL A 10 -4.08 1.43 -24.49
C VAL A 10 -3.39 0.65 -25.59
N LYS A 11 -4.17 0.08 -26.52
CA LYS A 11 -3.64 -0.63 -27.69
C LYS A 11 -2.82 0.30 -28.58
N ALA A 12 -3.29 1.52 -28.87
CA ALA A 12 -2.55 2.50 -29.66
C ALA A 12 -1.29 2.98 -28.93
N ALA A 13 -1.34 3.16 -27.61
CA ALA A 13 -0.15 3.50 -26.83
C ALA A 13 0.88 2.37 -26.87
N MET A 14 0.45 1.12 -26.75
CA MET A 14 1.33 -0.05 -26.89
C MET A 14 1.91 -0.17 -28.31
N GLU A 15 1.10 0.05 -29.35
CA GLU A 15 1.57 0.06 -30.75
C GLU A 15 2.58 1.19 -30.99
N ALA A 16 2.35 2.37 -30.42
CA ALA A 16 3.28 3.49 -30.48
C ALA A 16 4.62 3.13 -29.82
N ILE A 17 4.60 2.63 -28.58
CA ILE A 17 5.81 2.19 -27.85
C ILE A 17 6.53 1.06 -28.59
N ALA A 18 5.79 0.14 -29.21
CA ALA A 18 6.37 -0.94 -30.02
C ALA A 18 7.09 -0.38 -31.26
N SER A 19 6.50 0.61 -31.93
CA SER A 19 7.03 1.27 -33.13
C SER A 19 8.19 2.24 -32.86
N GLU A 20 8.32 2.69 -31.62
CA GLU A 20 9.34 3.65 -31.21
C GLU A 20 10.74 3.02 -31.27
N SER A 21 11.73 3.79 -31.76
CA SER A 21 13.14 3.40 -31.79
C SER A 21 13.79 3.55 -30.40
N ALA A 22 13.10 3.10 -29.36
CA ALA A 22 13.53 3.08 -27.98
C ALA A 22 14.16 1.73 -27.62
N THR A 23 15.05 1.73 -26.64
CA THR A 23 15.60 0.52 -26.01
C THR A 23 14.52 -0.25 -25.25
N THR A 24 14.78 -1.52 -24.90
CA THR A 24 13.81 -2.33 -24.13
C THR A 24 13.54 -1.72 -22.76
N GLU A 25 14.58 -1.18 -22.11
CA GLU A 25 14.48 -0.49 -20.83
C GLU A 25 13.58 0.75 -20.90
N GLU A 26 13.78 1.61 -21.90
CA GLU A 26 12.94 2.80 -22.12
C GLU A 26 11.48 2.41 -22.36
N LYS A 27 11.22 1.35 -23.14
CA LYS A 27 9.86 0.85 -23.37
C LYS A 27 9.20 0.34 -22.09
N ILE A 28 9.94 -0.37 -21.24
CA ILE A 28 9.44 -0.81 -19.92
C ILE A 28 9.07 0.41 -19.07
N GLN A 29 9.94 1.42 -19.03
CA GLN A 29 9.75 2.62 -18.23
C GLN A 29 8.54 3.44 -18.72
N MET A 30 8.37 3.61 -20.03
CA MET A 30 7.20 4.27 -20.61
C MET A 30 5.89 3.55 -20.26
N LEU A 31 5.88 2.22 -20.28
CA LEU A 31 4.70 1.44 -19.88
C LEU A 31 4.36 1.61 -18.39
N ILE A 32 5.38 1.62 -17.53
CA ILE A 32 5.22 1.88 -16.08
C ILE A 32 4.62 3.27 -15.86
N GLU A 33 5.16 4.29 -16.51
CA GLU A 33 4.69 5.68 -16.37
C GLU A 33 3.25 5.85 -16.84
N LEU A 34 2.89 5.23 -17.96
CA LEU A 34 1.52 5.24 -18.47
C LEU A 34 0.57 4.54 -17.48
N ALA A 35 0.98 3.41 -16.91
CA ALA A 35 0.20 2.68 -15.92
C ALA A 35 -0.02 3.51 -14.64
N GLN A 36 1.03 4.18 -14.15
CA GLN A 36 0.94 5.11 -13.01
C GLN A 36 0.01 6.28 -13.30
N GLY A 37 0.02 6.81 -14.52
CA GLY A 37 -0.91 7.85 -14.97
C GLY A 37 -2.37 7.43 -14.83
N CYS A 38 -2.69 6.19 -15.22
CA CYS A 38 -4.03 5.60 -15.06
C CYS A 38 -4.42 5.42 -13.57
N GLN A 39 -3.47 5.16 -12.68
CA GLN A 39 -3.72 4.97 -11.23
C GLN A 39 -3.90 6.26 -10.45
N LYS A 40 -3.16 7.34 -10.78
CA LYS A 40 -3.19 8.59 -10.00
C LYS A 40 -4.51 9.35 -10.16
N GLN A 41 -5.17 9.24 -11.30
CA GLN A 41 -6.44 9.91 -11.58
C GLN A 41 -7.40 8.98 -12.33
N PRO A 42 -7.89 7.91 -11.68
CA PRO A 42 -8.81 6.98 -12.32
C PRO A 42 -10.16 7.68 -12.50
N LYS A 43 -10.60 7.82 -13.76
CA LYS A 43 -11.91 8.37 -14.11
C LYS A 43 -12.97 7.28 -14.09
N ALA A 44 -12.57 6.03 -14.30
CA ALA A 44 -13.42 4.85 -14.22
C ALA A 44 -12.66 3.63 -13.67
N PRO A 45 -13.35 2.60 -13.14
CA PRO A 45 -12.73 1.33 -12.76
C PRO A 45 -11.94 0.65 -13.88
N LYS A 46 -12.28 0.96 -15.14
CA LYS A 46 -11.57 0.48 -16.33
C LYS A 46 -10.13 1.00 -16.38
N ASP A 47 -9.85 2.22 -15.90
CA ASP A 47 -8.51 2.80 -15.92
C ASP A 47 -7.53 1.98 -15.08
N LEU A 48 -8.00 1.43 -13.95
CA LEU A 48 -7.21 0.54 -13.11
C LEU A 48 -6.95 -0.80 -13.79
N ARG A 49 -7.91 -1.35 -14.55
CA ARG A 49 -7.70 -2.56 -15.37
C ARG A 49 -6.72 -2.30 -16.52
N ASN A 50 -6.77 -1.10 -17.11
CA ASN A 50 -5.81 -0.66 -18.10
C ASN A 50 -4.39 -0.57 -17.48
N ALA A 51 -4.25 -0.04 -16.27
CA ALA A 51 -2.98 -0.02 -15.54
C ALA A 51 -2.42 -1.43 -15.31
N VAL A 52 -3.26 -2.39 -14.86
CA VAL A 52 -2.86 -3.80 -14.71
C VAL A 52 -2.33 -4.36 -16.03
N SER A 53 -3.03 -4.11 -17.15
CA SER A 53 -2.60 -4.57 -18.47
C SER A 53 -1.25 -3.97 -18.90
N LEU A 54 -1.01 -2.69 -18.60
CA LEU A 54 0.25 -2.01 -18.94
C LEU A 54 1.41 -2.54 -18.11
N TYR A 55 1.21 -2.74 -16.80
CA TYR A 55 2.22 -3.37 -15.95
C TYR A 55 2.53 -4.80 -16.37
N TYR A 56 1.53 -5.57 -16.81
CA TYR A 56 1.76 -6.93 -17.29
C TYR A 56 2.66 -6.95 -18.53
N GLN A 57 2.44 -6.04 -19.47
CA GLN A 57 3.31 -5.92 -20.65
C GLN A 57 4.73 -5.49 -20.28
N ALA A 58 4.86 -4.55 -19.34
CA ALA A 58 6.17 -4.14 -18.84
C ALA A 58 6.89 -5.31 -18.15
N TYR A 59 6.18 -6.10 -17.35
CA TYR A 59 6.69 -7.31 -16.71
C TYR A 59 7.22 -8.34 -17.72
N GLU A 60 6.47 -8.61 -18.79
CA GLU A 60 6.87 -9.55 -19.84
C GLU A 60 8.14 -9.09 -20.59
N LEU A 61 8.33 -7.78 -20.74
CA LEU A 61 9.54 -7.21 -21.35
C LEU A 61 10.77 -7.31 -20.44
N CYS A 62 10.60 -7.29 -19.11
CA CYS A 62 11.72 -7.32 -18.17
C CYS A 62 12.55 -8.62 -18.23
N LYS A 63 11.89 -9.77 -18.48
CA LYS A 63 12.49 -11.11 -18.42
C LYS A 63 13.35 -11.28 -17.15
N ASP A 64 14.60 -11.73 -17.29
CA ASP A 64 15.59 -11.83 -16.19
C ASP A 64 16.67 -10.74 -16.29
N ASP A 65 16.58 -9.86 -17.29
CA ASP A 65 17.59 -8.84 -17.61
C ASP A 65 17.41 -7.57 -16.74
N TYR A 66 16.19 -7.30 -16.27
CA TYR A 66 15.83 -6.08 -15.55
C TYR A 66 15.15 -6.37 -14.20
N PRO A 67 15.86 -6.94 -13.20
CA PRO A 67 15.25 -7.41 -11.96
C PRO A 67 14.55 -6.29 -11.16
N LEU A 68 15.14 -5.10 -11.07
CA LEU A 68 14.51 -3.99 -10.35
C LEU A 68 13.25 -3.48 -11.05
N LEU A 69 13.27 -3.32 -12.38
CA LEU A 69 12.08 -2.92 -13.13
C LEU A 69 10.99 -3.99 -13.05
N LYS A 70 11.36 -5.28 -13.10
CA LYS A 70 10.42 -6.39 -12.87
C LYS A 70 9.75 -6.31 -11.50
N ALA A 71 10.51 -5.99 -10.45
CA ALA A 71 9.95 -5.82 -9.12
C ALA A 71 9.00 -4.61 -9.03
N ARG A 72 9.36 -3.49 -9.66
CA ARG A 72 8.50 -2.30 -9.77
C ARG A 72 7.20 -2.58 -10.53
N THR A 73 7.24 -3.36 -11.62
CA THR A 73 6.03 -3.71 -12.38
C THR A 73 5.12 -4.63 -11.58
N MET A 74 5.67 -5.62 -10.86
CA MET A 74 4.89 -6.47 -9.96
C MET A 74 4.22 -5.66 -8.84
N ALA A 75 4.97 -4.77 -8.17
CA ALA A 75 4.43 -3.92 -7.11
C ALA A 75 3.38 -2.92 -7.63
N GLY A 76 3.63 -2.30 -8.78
CA GLY A 76 2.68 -1.40 -9.43
C GLY A 76 1.39 -2.10 -9.85
N MET A 77 1.50 -3.31 -10.39
CA MET A 77 0.36 -4.16 -10.75
C MET A 77 -0.45 -4.56 -9.51
N ALA A 78 0.22 -4.98 -8.43
CA ALA A 78 -0.43 -5.29 -7.16
C ALA A 78 -1.22 -4.09 -6.61
N ASN A 79 -0.64 -2.88 -6.70
CA ASN A 79 -1.34 -1.65 -6.32
C ASN A 79 -2.58 -1.40 -7.19
N ALA A 80 -2.47 -1.62 -8.52
CA ALA A 80 -3.61 -1.46 -9.41
C ALA A 80 -4.72 -2.48 -9.11
N LEU A 81 -4.35 -3.72 -8.81
CA LEU A 81 -5.29 -4.79 -8.44
C LEU A 81 -6.05 -4.47 -7.15
N GLN A 82 -5.36 -3.98 -6.11
CA GLN A 82 -6.00 -3.63 -4.84
C GLN A 82 -6.98 -2.46 -4.98
N ALA A 83 -6.70 -1.53 -5.90
CA ALA A 83 -7.50 -0.32 -6.08
C ALA A 83 -8.80 -0.56 -6.86
N ILE A 84 -8.96 -1.70 -7.56
CA ILE A 84 -10.14 -1.98 -8.39
C ILE A 84 -11.39 -2.14 -7.50
N PRO A 85 -12.42 -1.28 -7.66
CA PRO A 85 -13.66 -1.41 -6.91
C PRO A 85 -14.37 -2.74 -7.20
N ALA A 86 -14.96 -3.34 -6.17
CA ALA A 86 -15.67 -4.62 -6.26
C ALA A 86 -14.83 -5.78 -6.83
N GLY A 87 -13.49 -5.70 -6.73
CA GLY A 87 -12.57 -6.75 -7.16
C GLY A 87 -12.67 -8.06 -6.38
N GLY A 88 -13.27 -8.03 -5.19
CA GLY A 88 -13.36 -9.19 -4.30
C GLY A 88 -11.99 -9.61 -3.74
N THR A 89 -11.99 -10.71 -3.00
CA THR A 89 -10.80 -11.25 -2.35
C THR A 89 -9.78 -11.80 -3.32
N ASP A 90 -10.18 -12.22 -4.52
CA ASP A 90 -9.28 -12.81 -5.52
C ASP A 90 -8.26 -11.79 -6.04
N LEU A 91 -8.66 -10.54 -6.28
CA LEU A 91 -7.71 -9.48 -6.68
C LEU A 91 -6.78 -9.11 -5.52
N LEU A 92 -7.28 -9.14 -4.28
CA LEU A 92 -6.45 -8.89 -3.10
C LEU A 92 -5.41 -10.00 -2.89
N LEU A 93 -5.76 -11.26 -3.13
CA LEU A 93 -4.82 -12.39 -3.09
C LEU A 93 -3.75 -12.27 -4.17
N GLN A 94 -4.12 -11.84 -5.38
CA GLN A 94 -3.16 -11.54 -6.45
C GLN A 94 -2.25 -10.37 -6.09
N ALA A 95 -2.80 -9.29 -5.52
CA ALA A 95 -2.00 -8.15 -5.06
C ALA A 95 -1.01 -8.56 -3.96
N LYS A 96 -1.46 -9.37 -2.99
CA LYS A 96 -0.59 -9.94 -1.94
C LYS A 96 0.58 -10.70 -2.56
N ALA A 97 0.31 -11.61 -3.50
CA ALA A 97 1.35 -12.39 -4.16
C ALA A 97 2.35 -11.49 -4.91
N GLY A 98 1.86 -10.52 -5.70
CA GLY A 98 2.72 -9.58 -6.43
C GLY A 98 3.63 -8.75 -5.53
N TYR A 99 3.13 -8.30 -4.37
CA TYR A 99 3.98 -7.61 -3.38
C TYR A 99 4.99 -8.55 -2.72
N GLU A 100 4.59 -9.76 -2.31
CA GLU A 100 5.47 -10.74 -1.68
C GLU A 100 6.60 -11.21 -2.62
N GLU A 101 6.33 -11.30 -3.93
CA GLU A 101 7.33 -11.65 -4.95
C GLU A 101 8.27 -10.48 -5.27
N ALA A 102 7.78 -9.24 -5.29
CA ALA A 102 8.60 -8.06 -5.54
C ALA A 102 9.54 -7.72 -4.38
N LEU A 103 9.07 -7.92 -3.14
CA LEU A 103 9.72 -7.39 -1.94
C LEU A 103 11.18 -7.86 -1.75
N PRO A 104 11.56 -9.14 -1.94
CA PRO A 104 12.96 -9.57 -1.80
C PRO A 104 13.91 -8.87 -2.78
N ILE A 105 13.44 -8.62 -4.01
CA ILE A 105 14.23 -7.92 -5.03
C ILE A 105 14.35 -6.44 -4.68
N MET A 106 13.25 -5.81 -4.24
CA MET A 106 13.25 -4.40 -3.84
C MET A 106 14.11 -4.15 -2.60
N LEU A 107 14.10 -5.05 -1.62
CA LEU A 107 15.00 -4.97 -0.45
C LEU A 107 16.48 -4.98 -0.85
N SER A 108 16.82 -5.65 -1.96
CA SER A 108 18.20 -5.74 -2.44
C SER A 108 18.61 -4.60 -3.38
N LEU A 109 17.68 -4.02 -4.15
CA LEU A 109 18.00 -3.17 -5.29
C LEU A 109 17.30 -1.80 -5.30
N ALA A 110 16.21 -1.62 -4.54
CA ALA A 110 15.42 -0.39 -4.53
C ALA A 110 15.82 0.55 -3.39
N THR A 111 15.30 1.78 -3.41
CA THR A 111 15.49 2.73 -2.31
C THR A 111 14.66 2.34 -1.07
N PRO A 112 15.06 2.78 0.14
CA PRO A 112 14.27 2.53 1.35
C PRO A 112 12.82 3.05 1.26
N GLN A 113 12.62 4.17 0.57
CA GLN A 113 11.30 4.75 0.33
C GLN A 113 10.42 3.83 -0.54
N GLU A 114 10.97 3.30 -1.64
CA GLU A 114 10.25 2.36 -2.50
C GLU A 114 9.87 1.07 -1.76
N VAL A 115 10.78 0.56 -0.90
CA VAL A 115 10.48 -0.60 -0.05
C VAL A 115 9.37 -0.27 0.95
N ALA A 116 9.39 0.91 1.55
CA ALA A 116 8.37 1.35 2.50
C ALA A 116 6.99 1.51 1.84
N GLU A 117 6.92 2.02 0.61
CA GLU A 117 5.67 2.11 -0.15
C GLU A 117 5.07 0.72 -0.41
N VAL A 118 5.90 -0.26 -0.79
CA VAL A 118 5.46 -1.64 -0.99
C VAL A 118 4.99 -2.28 0.31
N GLN A 119 5.72 -2.10 1.41
CA GLN A 119 5.34 -2.61 2.72
C GLN A 119 4.03 -1.99 3.23
N MET A 120 3.85 -0.68 3.04
CA MET A 120 2.62 0.02 3.41
C MET A 120 1.43 -0.54 2.63
N ASN A 121 1.55 -0.70 1.31
CA ASN A 121 0.46 -1.22 0.49
C ASN A 121 0.19 -2.70 0.75
N LEU A 122 1.22 -3.53 0.96
CA LEU A 122 1.05 -4.91 1.40
C LEU A 122 0.29 -4.98 2.73
N GLY A 123 0.58 -4.07 3.67
CA GLY A 123 -0.17 -3.94 4.92
C GLY A 123 -1.66 -3.69 4.71
N LEU A 124 -2.02 -2.79 3.79
CA LEU A 124 -3.43 -2.50 3.44
C LEU A 124 -4.13 -3.74 2.86
N VAL A 125 -3.46 -4.46 1.95
CA VAL A 125 -4.00 -5.70 1.38
C VAL A 125 -4.20 -6.76 2.46
N LEU A 126 -3.21 -6.97 3.32
CA LEU A 126 -3.28 -7.95 4.42
C LEU A 126 -4.40 -7.61 5.42
N GLN A 127 -4.57 -6.33 5.75
CA GLN A 127 -5.64 -5.87 6.63
C GLN A 127 -7.03 -6.12 6.02
N SER A 128 -7.18 -5.85 4.71
CA SER A 128 -8.41 -6.14 3.98
C SER A 128 -8.71 -7.65 3.95
N LEU A 129 -7.71 -8.47 3.62
CA LEU A 129 -7.82 -9.94 3.61
C LEU A 129 -8.13 -10.53 4.99
N ALA A 130 -7.65 -9.90 6.07
CA ALA A 130 -7.92 -10.34 7.44
C ALA A 130 -9.42 -10.26 7.78
N ASN A 131 -10.15 -9.27 7.26
CA ASN A 131 -11.60 -9.17 7.41
C ASN A 131 -12.35 -10.35 6.77
N HIS A 132 -11.72 -11.05 5.83
CA HIS A 132 -12.23 -12.23 5.16
C HIS A 132 -11.61 -13.54 5.68
N ASN A 133 -10.83 -13.51 6.76
CA ASN A 133 -10.07 -14.64 7.30
C ASN A 133 -9.04 -15.24 6.32
N LEU A 134 -8.54 -14.43 5.37
CA LEU A 134 -7.56 -14.85 4.36
C LEU A 134 -6.12 -14.37 4.68
N ALA A 135 -5.96 -13.60 5.75
CA ALA A 135 -4.68 -13.18 6.31
C ALA A 135 -4.84 -12.97 7.82
N ARG A 136 -3.73 -12.82 8.56
CA ARG A 136 -3.77 -12.43 9.96
C ARG A 136 -3.52 -10.94 10.06
N ILE A 137 -4.27 -10.27 10.93
CA ILE A 137 -4.08 -8.85 11.21
C ILE A 137 -2.69 -8.52 11.80
N SER A 138 -2.02 -9.49 12.43
CA SER A 138 -0.63 -9.34 12.86
C SER A 138 0.34 -9.19 11.68
N ASP A 139 0.03 -9.78 10.53
CA ASP A 139 0.87 -9.71 9.34
C ASP A 139 0.80 -8.30 8.73
N SER A 140 -0.37 -7.64 8.75
CA SER A 140 -0.48 -6.23 8.30
C SER A 140 0.26 -5.28 9.24
N ILE A 141 0.16 -5.48 10.56
CA ILE A 141 0.90 -4.66 11.54
C ILE A 141 2.40 -4.76 11.29
N LYS A 142 2.91 -5.97 11.05
CA LYS A 142 4.32 -6.19 10.72
C LYS A 142 4.72 -5.43 9.45
N ALA A 143 3.92 -5.51 8.39
CA ALA A 143 4.21 -4.79 7.15
C ALA A 143 4.25 -3.27 7.35
N TYR A 144 3.28 -2.70 8.09
CA TYR A 144 3.29 -1.28 8.43
C TYR A 144 4.51 -0.87 9.28
N GLN A 145 4.94 -1.70 10.23
CA GLN A 145 6.15 -1.46 11.02
C GLN A 145 7.42 -1.50 10.17
N GLU A 146 7.50 -2.39 9.18
CA GLU A 146 8.61 -2.39 8.22
C GLU A 146 8.59 -1.13 7.34
N ALA A 147 7.41 -0.62 6.96
CA ALA A 147 7.27 0.63 6.22
C ALA A 147 7.76 1.85 7.01
N LEU A 148 7.58 1.89 8.34
CA LEU A 148 8.10 2.95 9.20
C LEU A 148 9.64 3.04 9.23
N ARG A 149 10.36 2.06 8.67
CA ARG A 149 11.83 2.17 8.50
C ARG A 149 12.24 3.08 7.34
N GLY A 150 11.39 3.25 6.33
CA GLY A 150 11.63 4.16 5.20
C GLY A 150 10.80 5.43 5.27
N PHE A 151 9.61 5.39 5.88
CA PHE A 151 8.80 6.58 6.13
C PHE A 151 8.98 7.07 7.56
N THR A 152 9.95 7.98 7.75
CA THR A 152 10.24 8.68 9.00
C THR A 152 9.36 9.92 9.17
N TRP A 153 9.22 10.44 10.39
CA TRP A 153 8.42 11.65 10.60
C TRP A 153 9.12 12.91 10.06
N GLU A 154 10.45 12.92 10.05
CA GLU A 154 11.27 14.04 9.58
C GLU A 154 11.12 14.26 8.07
N GLU A 155 11.11 13.19 7.30
CA GLU A 155 11.12 13.25 5.83
C GLU A 155 9.71 13.03 5.24
N PHE A 156 8.88 12.22 5.91
CA PHE A 156 7.59 11.75 5.39
C PHE A 156 6.49 11.85 6.48
N PRO A 157 6.20 13.05 7.02
CA PRO A 157 5.26 13.21 8.14
C PRO A 157 3.85 12.72 7.80
N GLN A 158 3.43 12.83 6.53
CA GLN A 158 2.12 12.36 6.08
C GLN A 158 2.02 10.83 6.12
N GLU A 159 2.97 10.13 5.50
CA GLU A 159 3.04 8.67 5.48
C GLU A 159 3.24 8.11 6.89
N TYR A 160 4.06 8.77 7.72
CA TYR A 160 4.27 8.42 9.12
C TYR A 160 2.95 8.44 9.91
N ALA A 161 2.14 9.50 9.74
CA ALA A 161 0.83 9.61 10.37
C ALA A 161 -0.14 8.53 9.88
N ILE A 162 -0.18 8.27 8.57
CA ILE A 162 -1.03 7.24 7.96
C ILE A 162 -0.65 5.85 8.49
N LEU A 163 0.63 5.53 8.60
CA LEU A 163 1.11 4.23 9.09
C LEU A 163 0.71 3.99 10.55
N HIS A 164 0.95 4.95 11.43
CA HIS A 164 0.54 4.85 12.84
C HIS A 164 -0.98 4.74 12.98
N ASN A 165 -1.73 5.48 12.18
CA ASN A 165 -3.18 5.34 12.10
C ASN A 165 -3.60 3.92 11.70
N ASN A 166 -2.99 3.37 10.65
CA ASN A 166 -3.33 2.03 10.16
C ASN A 166 -2.92 0.93 11.15
N ILE A 167 -1.79 1.08 11.84
CA ILE A 167 -1.36 0.18 12.92
C ILE A 167 -2.37 0.21 14.07
N ALA A 168 -2.79 1.40 14.51
CA ALA A 168 -3.77 1.53 15.58
C ALA A 168 -5.12 0.88 15.21
N ILE A 169 -5.63 1.13 14.00
CA ILE A 169 -6.85 0.49 13.49
C ILE A 169 -6.68 -1.03 13.41
N ALA A 170 -5.51 -1.53 13.01
CA ALA A 170 -5.23 -2.97 12.97
C ALA A 170 -5.24 -3.62 14.37
N TYR A 171 -4.75 -2.92 15.40
CA TYR A 171 -4.88 -3.40 16.78
C TYR A 171 -6.34 -3.44 17.24
N LEU A 172 -7.12 -2.41 16.91
CA LEU A 172 -8.54 -2.33 17.27
C LEU A 172 -9.40 -3.38 16.53
N SER A 173 -8.99 -3.83 15.34
CA SER A 173 -9.71 -4.85 14.57
C SER A 173 -9.37 -6.30 14.95
N MET A 174 -8.42 -6.53 15.86
CA MET A 174 -8.10 -7.89 16.31
C MET A 174 -9.32 -8.56 17.00
N PRO A 175 -9.58 -9.87 16.82
CA PRO A 175 -10.80 -10.53 17.32
C PRO A 175 -10.95 -10.49 18.84
N LEU A 176 -12.04 -9.94 19.38
CA LEU A 176 -12.28 -9.75 20.82
C LEU A 176 -12.06 -11.05 21.62
N SER A 177 -11.13 -10.98 22.56
CA SER A 177 -11.05 -11.91 23.69
C SER A 177 -10.93 -11.04 24.93
N SER A 178 -11.75 -11.30 25.95
CA SER A 178 -11.89 -10.43 27.13
C SER A 178 -10.55 -10.11 27.82
N GLU A 179 -9.59 -11.03 27.77
CA GLU A 179 -8.27 -10.86 28.38
C GLU A 179 -7.31 -9.96 27.60
N LYS A 180 -7.58 -9.66 26.31
CA LYS A 180 -6.67 -8.91 25.43
C LYS A 180 -7.24 -7.56 24.97
N GLU A 181 -8.42 -7.19 25.45
CA GLU A 181 -9.07 -5.93 25.09
C GLU A 181 -8.24 -4.72 25.54
N TYR A 182 -7.80 -4.71 26.81
CA TYR A 182 -6.93 -3.66 27.35
C TYR A 182 -5.63 -3.52 26.57
N LEU A 183 -4.98 -4.64 26.26
CA LEU A 183 -3.70 -4.64 25.54
C LEU A 183 -3.83 -4.02 24.15
N ARG A 184 -4.89 -4.35 23.41
CA ARG A 184 -5.09 -3.82 22.05
C ARG A 184 -5.39 -2.34 22.03
N HIS A 185 -6.27 -1.88 22.92
CA HIS A 185 -6.54 -0.45 23.04
C HIS A 185 -5.28 0.32 23.48
N GLY A 186 -4.53 -0.21 24.45
CA GLY A 186 -3.26 0.39 24.87
C GLY A 186 -2.23 0.45 23.73
N LEU A 187 -2.13 -0.58 22.88
CA LEU A 187 -1.25 -0.57 21.70
C LEU A 187 -1.74 0.42 20.63
N ALA A 188 -3.04 0.53 20.41
CA ALA A 188 -3.62 1.50 19.48
C ALA A 188 -3.37 2.95 19.95
N VAL A 189 -3.59 3.24 21.23
CA VAL A 189 -3.28 4.54 21.84
C VAL A 189 -1.79 4.87 21.68
N GLN A 190 -0.89 3.93 22.00
CA GLN A 190 0.55 4.13 21.80
C GLN A 190 0.91 4.49 20.36
N SER A 191 0.29 3.85 19.36
CA SER A 191 0.53 4.19 17.96
C SER A 191 0.04 5.60 17.62
N PHE A 192 -1.15 6.00 18.07
CA PHE A 192 -1.64 7.36 17.86
C PHE A 192 -0.76 8.41 18.54
N GLU A 193 -0.37 8.18 19.79
CA GLU A 193 0.48 9.09 20.56
C GLU A 193 1.90 9.20 19.97
N ALA A 194 2.46 8.10 19.47
CA ALA A 194 3.75 8.12 18.78
C ALA A 194 3.72 9.07 17.56
N ALA A 195 2.65 9.06 16.77
CA ALA A 195 2.48 10.02 15.69
C ALA A 195 2.23 11.45 16.21
N LEU A 196 1.33 11.63 17.17
CA LEU A 196 0.96 12.95 17.71
C LEU A 196 2.11 13.67 18.45
N LYS A 197 3.16 12.95 18.85
CA LYS A 197 4.40 13.56 19.37
C LYS A 197 5.10 14.45 18.35
N HIS A 198 4.96 14.14 17.07
CA HIS A 198 5.65 14.82 15.96
C HIS A 198 4.67 15.56 15.05
N ILE A 199 3.48 15.00 14.84
CA ILE A 199 2.43 15.56 13.98
C ILE A 199 1.62 16.57 14.79
N GLN A 200 1.84 17.86 14.54
CA GLN A 200 1.20 18.95 15.28
C GLN A 200 0.04 19.60 14.50
N LEU A 201 -0.94 20.15 15.23
CA LEU A 201 -2.13 20.79 14.65
C LEU A 201 -1.80 21.94 13.69
N ILE A 202 -0.77 22.73 13.97
CA ILE A 202 -0.42 23.91 13.17
C ILE A 202 0.30 23.51 11.88
N GLU A 203 1.26 22.58 11.99
CA GLU A 203 2.14 22.17 10.88
C GLU A 203 1.48 21.11 9.98
N HIS A 204 0.65 20.25 10.57
CA HIS A 204 0.03 19.10 9.92
C HIS A 204 -1.46 18.99 10.27
N PRO A 205 -2.29 20.01 9.98
CA PRO A 205 -3.68 20.07 10.45
C PRO A 205 -4.55 18.91 9.98
N ARG A 206 -4.29 18.35 8.79
CA ARG A 206 -5.07 17.22 8.23
C ARG A 206 -4.73 15.92 8.96
N GLU A 207 -3.44 15.62 9.07
CA GLU A 207 -2.95 14.40 9.70
C GLU A 207 -3.26 14.41 11.20
N TYR A 208 -3.10 15.57 11.86
CA TYR A 208 -3.47 15.74 13.27
C TYR A 208 -4.97 15.47 13.50
N ALA A 209 -5.84 16.04 12.68
CA ALA A 209 -7.29 15.81 12.81
C ALA A 209 -7.65 14.33 12.59
N MET A 210 -7.02 13.66 11.64
CA MET A 210 -7.21 12.22 11.41
C MET A 210 -6.84 11.39 12.64
N LEU A 211 -5.65 11.62 13.21
CA LEU A 211 -5.15 10.89 14.37
C LEU A 211 -6.01 11.14 15.61
N GLN A 212 -6.38 12.40 15.87
CA GLN A 212 -7.22 12.78 17.01
C GLN A 212 -8.62 12.20 16.93
N ASN A 213 -9.26 12.26 15.75
CA ASN A 213 -10.60 11.70 15.56
C ASN A 213 -10.62 10.21 15.92
N ASN A 214 -9.62 9.45 15.49
CA ASN A 214 -9.57 8.01 15.75
C ASN A 214 -9.14 7.69 17.20
N LEU A 215 -8.35 8.55 17.84
CA LEU A 215 -7.97 8.41 19.26
C LEU A 215 -9.16 8.67 20.20
N VAL A 216 -9.99 9.68 19.93
CA VAL A 216 -11.14 10.05 20.78
C VAL A 216 -12.21 8.95 20.85
N HIS A 217 -12.25 8.07 19.86
CA HIS A 217 -13.14 6.91 19.87
C HIS A 217 -12.68 5.78 20.81
N ILE A 218 -11.48 5.85 21.39
CA ILE A 218 -10.98 4.90 22.39
C ILE A 218 -11.43 5.33 23.80
N PRO A 219 -12.08 4.45 24.59
CA PRO A 219 -12.54 4.82 25.94
C PRO A 219 -11.40 5.29 26.86
N PHE A 220 -11.67 6.35 27.63
CA PHE A 220 -10.69 6.97 28.55
C PHE A 220 -10.02 6.00 29.53
N SER A 221 -10.69 4.93 29.95
CA SER A 221 -10.14 3.90 30.83
C SER A 221 -8.89 3.20 30.27
N TYR A 222 -8.70 3.22 28.94
CA TYR A 222 -7.55 2.64 28.27
C TYR A 222 -6.41 3.64 28.02
N ILE A 223 -6.68 4.94 28.16
CA ILE A 223 -5.71 6.03 27.98
C ILE A 223 -4.89 6.22 29.28
N THR A 224 -5.52 6.04 30.44
CA THR A 224 -4.88 6.33 31.75
C THR A 224 -3.84 5.29 32.17
N ILE A 225 -3.82 4.10 31.57
CA ILE A 225 -2.92 3.00 32.01
C ILE A 225 -1.48 3.19 31.50
N ILE A 226 -1.27 3.90 30.38
CA ILE A 226 0.07 4.17 29.86
C ILE A 226 0.85 5.09 30.81
N PHE A 227 0.17 6.04 31.47
CA PHE A 227 0.77 6.94 32.46
C PHE A 227 1.26 6.26 33.76
N TYR A 228 0.97 4.98 33.98
CA TYR A 228 1.41 4.23 35.17
C TYR A 228 2.50 3.19 34.87
N LEU A 229 2.98 3.09 33.63
CA LEU A 229 4.01 2.13 33.22
C LEU A 229 5.33 2.77 32.76
N GLU A 230 5.46 4.10 32.83
CA GLU A 230 6.74 4.84 32.75
C GLU A 230 7.21 5.27 34.15
#